data_AF-A0A2V9CNW3-F1
#
_entry.id   AF-A0A2V9CNW3-F1
#
_cell.length_a   1.000
_cell.length_b   1.000
_cell.length_c   1.000
_cell.angle_alpha   90.00
_cell.angle_beta   90.00
_cell.angle_gamma   90.00
#
_symmetry.space_group_name_H-M   'P 1'
#
loop_
_entity.id
_entity.type
_entity.pdbx_description
1 polymer ?
#
loop_
_entity_poly.entity_id
_entity_poly.type
_entity_poly.pdbx_seq_one_letter_code
_entity_poly.pdbx_strand_id
1 'polypeptide(L)'
;MLQRTGWAILLLLSITPGFAQDSSKVEREHTQWIASVLRSVQTIKPGMTREQLLKVFTIEGGASNRLHRTYVYKRCPYIKVNVEFIPVGNPDNRSTEMPGDKIRSISRPFLQYAVVD
;
A
#
# COMPACT_ATOMS: atom_id res chain seq x y z
N MET A 1 -60.79 -35.64 -27.49
CA MET A 1 -61.20 -35.70 -26.07
C MET A 1 -60.03 -36.28 -25.29
N LEU A 2 -59.21 -35.44 -24.61
CA LEU A 2 -59.30 -35.06 -23.18
C LEU A 2 -59.15 -36.30 -22.27
N GLN A 3 -58.13 -36.48 -21.42
CA GLN A 3 -57.70 -35.70 -20.25
C GLN A 3 -56.28 -36.15 -19.78
N ARG A 4 -55.35 -35.25 -19.42
CA ARG A 4 -54.99 -34.78 -18.04
C ARG A 4 -54.53 -35.95 -17.15
N THR A 5 -53.40 -35.98 -16.42
CA THR A 5 -52.48 -34.98 -15.84
C THR A 5 -51.42 -35.78 -15.09
N GLY A 6 -50.18 -35.30 -15.00
CA GLY A 6 -49.18 -35.89 -14.11
C GLY A 6 -47.87 -35.11 -14.14
N TRP A 7 -47.91 -33.85 -13.72
CA TRP A 7 -46.71 -33.04 -13.53
C TRP A 7 -45.96 -33.57 -12.31
N ALA A 8 -44.97 -34.44 -12.54
CA ALA A 8 -43.96 -34.74 -11.53
C ALA A 8 -43.02 -33.53 -11.44
N ILE A 9 -43.39 -32.56 -10.58
CA ILE A 9 -42.49 -31.49 -10.16
C ILE A 9 -41.42 -32.16 -9.29
N LEU A 10 -40.29 -32.54 -9.90
CA LEU A 10 -39.07 -32.80 -9.16
C LEU A 10 -38.59 -31.45 -8.62
N LEU A 11 -38.79 -31.24 -7.32
CA LEU A 11 -38.13 -30.20 -6.55
C LEU A 11 -36.62 -30.40 -6.67
N LEU A 12 -36.00 -29.68 -7.61
CA LEU A 12 -34.58 -29.39 -7.59
C LEU A 12 -34.32 -28.60 -6.30
N LEU A 13 -33.85 -29.28 -5.26
CA LEU A 13 -33.06 -28.67 -4.21
C LEU A 13 -31.86 -28.02 -4.90
N SER A 14 -32.03 -26.78 -5.31
CA SER A 14 -30.95 -25.90 -5.67
C SER A 14 -30.24 -25.58 -4.36
N ILE A 15 -29.27 -26.43 -4.03
CA ILE A 15 -28.19 -26.07 -3.12
C ILE A 15 -27.54 -24.88 -3.79
N THR A 16 -27.98 -23.67 -3.47
CA THR A 16 -27.20 -22.48 -3.78
C THR A 16 -25.93 -22.63 -2.95
N PRO A 17 -24.74 -22.83 -3.55
CA PRO A 17 -23.52 -22.73 -2.77
C PRO A 17 -23.53 -21.34 -2.15
N GLY A 18 -23.66 -21.31 -0.82
CA GLY A 18 -23.73 -20.08 -0.06
C GLY A 18 -22.52 -19.20 -0.38
N PHE A 19 -22.73 -17.89 -0.32
CA PHE A 19 -21.74 -16.81 -0.41
C PHE A 19 -20.61 -16.88 0.65
N ALA A 20 -20.27 -18.05 1.17
CA ALA A 20 -19.23 -18.26 2.18
C ALA A 20 -17.81 -18.38 1.57
N GLN A 21 -17.68 -18.48 0.24
CA GLN A 21 -16.39 -18.72 -0.42
C GLN A 21 -15.65 -17.44 -0.82
N ASP A 22 -16.32 -16.28 -0.82
CA ASP A 22 -15.76 -15.03 -1.35
C ASP A 22 -14.93 -14.25 -0.30
N SER A 23 -15.37 -14.20 0.96
CA SER A 23 -14.65 -13.49 2.02
C SER A 23 -13.23 -14.03 2.26
N SER A 24 -13.08 -15.36 2.37
CA SER A 24 -11.77 -15.99 2.60
C SER A 24 -10.79 -15.81 1.43
N LYS A 25 -11.30 -15.69 0.20
CA LYS A 25 -10.49 -15.42 -0.99
C LYS A 25 -10.00 -13.97 -0.97
N VAL A 26 -10.91 -13.03 -0.73
CA VAL A 26 -10.61 -11.59 -0.61
C VAL A 26 -9.60 -11.33 0.50
N GLU A 27 -9.76 -11.95 1.67
CA GLU A 27 -8.81 -11.86 2.79
C GLU A 27 -7.40 -12.35 2.41
N ARG A 28 -7.32 -13.47 1.68
CA ARG A 28 -6.05 -14.02 1.21
C ARG A 28 -5.39 -13.10 0.18
N GLU A 29 -6.15 -12.54 -0.75
CA GLU A 29 -5.65 -11.59 -1.75
C GLU A 29 -5.15 -10.29 -1.10
N HIS A 30 -5.88 -9.75 -0.13
CA HIS A 30 -5.43 -8.60 0.66
C HIS A 30 -4.15 -8.89 1.44
N THR A 31 -4.06 -10.06 2.08
CA THR A 31 -2.85 -10.48 2.81
C THR A 31 -1.66 -10.61 1.87
N GLN A 32 -1.85 -11.22 0.70
CA GLN A 32 -0.80 -11.35 -0.33
C GLN A 32 -0.36 -9.99 -0.87
N TRP A 33 -1.32 -9.07 -1.08
CA TRP A 33 -1.04 -7.71 -1.49
C TRP A 33 -0.23 -6.96 -0.42
N ILE A 34 -0.65 -6.98 0.84
CA ILE A 34 0.12 -6.37 1.95
C ILE A 34 1.53 -6.96 2.02
N ALA A 35 1.68 -8.29 1.92
CA ALA A 35 2.99 -8.92 1.90
C ALA A 35 3.86 -8.45 0.71
N SER A 36 3.26 -8.18 -0.46
CA SER A 36 3.97 -7.59 -1.60
C SER A 36 4.42 -6.16 -1.35
N VAL A 37 3.59 -5.36 -0.67
CA VAL A 37 3.93 -3.99 -0.27
C VAL A 37 5.09 -4.01 0.72
N LEU A 38 5.02 -4.85 1.76
CA LEU A 38 6.09 -4.99 2.74
C LEU A 38 7.42 -5.39 2.08
N ARG A 39 7.40 -6.31 1.12
CA ARG A 39 8.58 -6.68 0.31
C ARG A 39 9.10 -5.49 -0.50
N SER A 40 8.22 -4.73 -1.14
CA SER A 40 8.60 -3.51 -1.87
C SER A 40 9.25 -2.47 -0.97
N VAL A 41 8.69 -2.19 0.22
CA VAL A 41 9.26 -1.24 1.18
C VAL A 41 10.63 -1.72 1.67
N GLN A 42 10.80 -3.03 1.91
CA GLN A 42 12.09 -3.60 2.35
C GLN A 42 13.21 -3.45 1.32
N THR A 43 12.92 -3.18 0.05
CA THR A 43 13.97 -2.89 -0.96
C THR A 43 14.68 -1.57 -0.69
N ILE A 44 14.04 -0.63 0.02
CA ILE A 44 14.64 0.65 0.36
C ILE A 44 15.48 0.51 1.62
N LYS A 45 16.75 0.91 1.54
CA LYS A 45 17.74 0.75 2.60
C LYS A 45 18.48 2.05 2.90
N PRO A 46 19.00 2.22 4.12
CA PRO A 46 20.01 3.25 4.41
C PRO A 46 21.14 3.24 3.36
N GLY A 47 21.61 4.44 2.98
CA GLY A 47 22.62 4.65 1.94
C GLY A 47 22.08 4.81 0.51
N MET A 48 20.82 4.45 0.25
CA MET A 48 20.15 4.78 -1.03
C MET A 48 19.86 6.28 -1.14
N THR A 49 19.64 6.78 -2.35
CA THR A 49 19.33 8.20 -2.61
C THR A 49 17.84 8.50 -2.45
N ARG A 50 17.50 9.78 -2.24
CA ARG A 50 16.12 10.27 -2.32
C ARG A 50 15.48 9.92 -3.66
N GLU A 51 16.20 10.06 -4.77
CA GLU A 51 15.69 9.66 -6.09
C GLU A 51 15.30 8.18 -6.15
N GLN A 52 16.11 7.29 -5.55
CA GLN A 52 15.80 5.87 -5.48
C GLN A 52 14.57 5.60 -4.60
N LEU A 53 14.42 6.29 -3.46
CA LEU A 53 13.22 6.23 -2.63
C LEU A 53 11.96 6.61 -3.43
N LEU A 54 12.05 7.71 -4.19
CA LEU A 54 10.94 8.24 -5.00
C LEU A 54 10.53 7.33 -6.16
N LYS A 55 11.22 6.21 -6.40
CA LYS A 55 10.73 5.17 -7.32
C LYS A 55 9.58 4.37 -6.70
N VAL A 56 9.63 4.13 -5.38
CA VAL A 56 8.66 3.31 -4.63
C VAL A 56 7.64 4.17 -3.88
N PHE A 57 8.08 5.32 -3.38
CA PHE A 57 7.28 6.24 -2.58
C PHE A 57 7.03 7.56 -3.32
N THR A 58 6.09 8.35 -2.82
CA THR A 58 5.86 9.74 -3.23
C THR A 58 5.73 10.63 -2.00
N ILE A 59 5.74 11.93 -2.23
CA ILE A 59 5.61 12.95 -1.18
C ILE A 59 4.13 13.04 -0.77
N GLU A 60 3.90 13.14 0.53
CA GLU A 60 2.63 13.58 1.12
C GLU A 60 2.81 15.01 1.63
N GLY A 61 1.70 15.77 1.70
CA GLY A 61 1.68 17.09 2.31
C GLY A 61 2.03 17.09 3.80
N GLY A 62 1.89 18.26 4.43
CA GLY A 62 2.26 18.47 5.83
C GLY A 62 3.72 18.86 6.09
N ALA A 63 4.05 18.96 7.38
CA ALA A 63 5.32 19.53 7.84
C ALA A 63 6.51 18.63 7.47
N SER A 64 7.45 19.16 6.68
CA SER A 64 8.67 18.45 6.31
C SER A 64 9.84 19.41 6.13
N ASN A 65 11.05 18.88 6.21
CA ASN A 65 12.27 19.57 5.80
C ASN A 65 13.19 18.60 5.05
N ARG A 66 14.29 19.11 4.49
CA ARG A 66 15.24 18.29 3.72
C ARG A 66 15.76 17.07 4.48
N LEU A 67 15.91 17.16 5.79
CA LEU A 67 16.53 16.12 6.60
C LEU A 67 15.52 15.09 7.12
N HIS A 68 14.24 15.43 7.19
CA HIS A 68 13.20 14.57 7.73
C HIS A 68 11.86 14.80 7.03
N ARG A 69 11.27 13.72 6.51
CA ARG A 69 9.94 13.73 5.88
C ARG A 69 9.22 12.39 6.02
N THR A 70 7.89 12.46 6.06
CA THR A 70 6.99 11.32 5.84
C THR A 70 6.74 11.14 4.35
N TYR A 71 6.94 9.92 3.85
CA TYR A 71 6.64 9.54 2.48
C TYR A 71 5.52 8.51 2.46
N VAL A 72 4.72 8.52 1.40
CA VAL A 72 3.60 7.59 1.21
C VAL A 72 3.85 6.63 0.07
N TYR A 73 3.39 5.40 0.21
CA TYR A 73 3.53 4.39 -0.82
C TYR A 73 2.70 4.76 -2.05
N LYS A 74 3.30 4.75 -3.25
CA LYS A 74 2.66 5.27 -4.48
C LYS A 74 1.29 4.65 -4.78
N ARG A 75 1.09 3.37 -4.44
CA ARG A 75 -0.17 2.66 -4.73
C ARG A 75 -1.21 2.78 -3.62
N CYS A 76 -0.83 3.28 -2.44
CA CYS A 76 -1.72 3.43 -1.30
C CYS A 76 -1.19 4.51 -0.36
N PRO A 77 -1.76 5.72 -0.40
CA PRO A 77 -1.32 6.84 0.44
C PRO A 77 -1.42 6.58 1.95
N TYR A 78 -2.14 5.52 2.36
CA TYR A 78 -2.27 5.17 3.77
C TYR A 78 -1.06 4.45 4.34
N ILE A 79 -0.17 3.95 3.48
CA ILE A 79 1.04 3.23 3.90
C ILE A 79 2.19 4.23 3.90
N LYS A 80 2.73 4.52 5.08
CA LYS A 80 3.68 5.60 5.28
C LYS A 80 4.99 5.11 5.85
N VAL A 81 6.06 5.87 5.61
CA VAL A 81 7.36 5.73 6.25
C VAL A 81 7.91 7.10 6.63
N ASN A 82 8.57 7.17 7.78
CA ASN A 82 9.36 8.34 8.15
C ASN A 82 10.81 8.09 7.71
N VAL A 83 11.40 9.07 7.03
CA VAL A 83 12.74 8.96 6.45
C VAL A 83 13.59 10.12 6.92
N GLU A 84 14.78 9.81 7.40
CA GLU A 84 15.82 10.81 7.68
C GLU A 84 16.90 10.75 6.61
N PHE A 85 17.47 11.90 6.27
CA PHE A 85 18.49 12.03 5.23
C PHE A 85 19.81 12.62 5.75
N ILE A 86 20.89 12.17 5.13
CA ILE A 86 22.20 12.81 5.14
C ILE A 86 22.28 13.69 3.88
N PRO A 87 22.44 15.02 4.03
CA PRO A 87 22.46 15.92 2.90
C PRO A 87 23.74 15.74 2.07
N VAL A 88 23.64 15.79 0.75
CA VAL A 88 24.80 15.94 -0.15
C VAL A 88 25.08 17.41 -0.45
N GLY A 89 26.35 17.78 -0.60
CA GLY A 89 26.75 19.17 -0.81
C GLY A 89 26.68 19.98 0.48
N ASN A 90 25.99 21.13 0.47
CA ASN A 90 25.91 22.02 1.64
C ASN A 90 24.97 21.42 2.72
N PRO A 91 25.49 21.03 3.91
CA PRO A 91 24.69 20.47 5.00
C PRO A 91 23.83 21.51 5.72
N ASP A 92 24.16 22.80 5.63
CA ASP A 92 23.42 23.88 6.31
C ASP A 92 22.13 24.25 5.57
N ASN A 93 22.01 23.90 4.29
CA ASN A 93 20.77 24.07 3.54
C ASN A 93 19.76 23.00 3.95
N ARG A 94 18.79 23.38 4.80
CA ARG A 94 17.70 22.52 5.27
C ARG A 94 16.41 22.59 4.45
N SER A 95 16.36 23.47 3.46
CA SER A 95 15.12 23.77 2.71
C SER A 95 15.10 23.13 1.32
N THR A 96 16.26 23.02 0.66
CA THR A 96 16.34 22.49 -0.70
C THR A 96 16.63 20.99 -0.69
N GLU A 97 15.63 20.20 -1.07
CA GLU A 97 15.80 18.76 -1.24
C GLU A 97 16.66 18.42 -2.46
N MET A 98 17.74 17.66 -2.26
CA MET A 98 18.58 17.17 -3.35
C MET A 98 18.24 15.71 -3.68
N PRO A 99 18.19 15.33 -4.98
CA PRO A 99 17.96 13.94 -5.39
C PRO A 99 19.00 12.97 -4.83
N GLY A 100 20.24 13.44 -4.65
CA GLY A 100 21.36 12.66 -4.14
C GLY A 100 21.42 12.50 -2.61
N ASP A 101 20.54 13.17 -1.85
CA ASP A 101 20.51 13.04 -0.39
C ASP A 101 20.35 11.57 0.01
N LYS A 102 21.15 11.12 0.97
CA LYS A 102 21.25 9.70 1.32
C LYS A 102 20.33 9.36 2.47
N ILE A 103 19.61 8.26 2.38
CA ILE A 103 18.78 7.77 3.48
C ILE A 103 19.69 7.43 4.66
N ARG A 104 19.52 8.13 5.78
CA ARG A 104 20.14 7.79 7.06
C ARG A 104 19.37 6.65 7.71
N SER A 105 18.06 6.82 7.82
CA SER A 105 17.15 5.88 8.48
C SER A 105 15.79 5.91 7.78
N ILE A 106 15.11 4.78 7.85
CA ILE A 106 13.74 4.61 7.35
C ILE A 106 12.97 3.77 8.38
N SER A 107 11.78 4.22 8.76
CA SER A 107 10.93 3.51 9.72
C SER A 107 10.39 2.21 9.13
N ARG A 108 9.86 1.32 9.98
CA ARG A 108 8.92 0.30 9.52
C ARG A 108 7.70 1.00 8.89
N PRO A 109 7.06 0.40 7.86
CA PRO A 109 5.85 0.98 7.31
C PRO A 109 4.74 0.97 8.35
N PHE A 110 3.96 2.04 8.41
CA PHE A 110 2.80 2.18 9.29
C PHE A 110 1.58 2.65 8.52
N LEU A 111 0.39 2.44 9.09
CA LEU A 111 -0.87 2.88 8.51
C LEU A 111 -1.34 4.17 9.15
N GLN A 112 -1.72 5.13 8.32
CA GLN A 112 -2.35 6.37 8.74
C GLN A 112 -3.19 6.90 7.58
N TYR A 113 -4.34 7.52 7.84
CA TYR A 113 -5.12 8.16 6.78
C TYR A 113 -4.30 9.24 6.04
N ALA A 114 -4.69 9.48 4.80
CA ALA A 114 -4.09 10.53 3.99
C ALA A 114 -4.31 11.88 4.68
N VAL A 115 -3.26 12.66 4.78
CA VAL A 115 -3.36 14.06 5.20
C VAL A 115 -3.64 14.88 3.94
N VAL A 116 -4.74 15.61 3.97
CA VAL A 116 -5.05 16.63 2.96
C VAL A 116 -4.68 17.96 3.58
N ASP A 117 -3.94 18.77 2.83
CA ASP A 117 -3.56 20.13 3.23
C ASP A 117 -4.76 21.08 3.26
#